data_AF-A0A6J4NF71-F1
#
_entry.id   AF-A0A6J4NF71-F1
#
_cell.length_a   1.000
_cell.length_b   1.000
_cell.length_c   1.000
_cell.angle_alpha   90.00
_cell.angle_beta   90.00
_cell.angle_gamma   90.00
#
_symmetry.space_group_name_H-M   'P 1'
#
loop_
_entity.id
_entity.type
_entity.pdbx_description
1 polymer ?
#
loop_
_entity_poly.entity_id
_entity_poly.type
_entity_poly.pdbx_seq_one_letter_code
_entity_poly.pdbx_strand_id
1 'polypeptide(L)'
;MDGPYALHEKLPTRLAEVNAFRKQFTDAQLQTDPDTFPAVRRHKPPRKGKDDSGVPGRATLLVRAATMPLRQLKAVRPTSRTHPEAEIPAMDASWYRIARYDSAVVSMPDGSSSALYERDPAKFRDLMRRTLEIHSRFQREWPRLAAEYRAALGDITSPEAWDKTFEPWMVEQPVESPAVEDTHA
;
A
#
# COMPACT_ATOMS: atom_id res chain seq x y z
N MET A 1 -2.91 -14.45 -12.68
CA MET A 1 -3.08 -15.85 -13.13
C MET A 1 -4.08 -15.97 -14.25
N ASP A 2 -4.79 -14.89 -14.57
CA ASP A 2 -5.83 -14.84 -15.61
C ASP A 2 -5.26 -14.81 -17.05
N GLY A 3 -3.96 -15.11 -17.21
CA GLY A 3 -3.28 -15.21 -18.50
C GLY A 3 -2.88 -13.87 -19.14
N PRO A 4 -2.20 -13.94 -20.30
CA PRO A 4 -1.69 -12.77 -21.03
C PRO A 4 -2.80 -11.89 -21.64
N TYR A 5 -3.90 -12.49 -22.11
CA TYR A 5 -4.96 -11.77 -22.83
C TYR A 5 -5.82 -10.86 -21.93
N ALA A 6 -5.80 -11.08 -20.62
CA ALA A 6 -6.51 -10.24 -19.65
C ALA A 6 -5.79 -8.90 -19.36
N LEU A 7 -4.60 -8.65 -19.92
CA LEU A 7 -3.84 -7.43 -19.65
C LEU A 7 -4.53 -6.18 -20.21
N HIS A 8 -4.83 -6.17 -21.51
CA HIS A 8 -5.39 -5.00 -22.20
C HIS A 8 -6.75 -4.59 -21.64
N GLU A 9 -7.59 -5.57 -21.30
CA GLU A 9 -8.90 -5.34 -20.67
C GLU A 9 -8.78 -4.59 -19.33
N LYS A 10 -7.74 -4.88 -18.54
CA LYS A 10 -7.58 -4.32 -17.20
C LYS A 10 -6.86 -2.98 -17.17
N LEU A 11 -6.09 -2.63 -18.21
CA LEU A 11 -5.28 -1.41 -18.22
C LEU A 11 -6.07 -0.13 -17.87
N PRO A 12 -7.29 0.11 -18.41
CA PRO A 12 -8.02 1.35 -18.13
C PRO A 12 -8.50 1.47 -16.68
N THR A 13 -8.84 0.36 -16.02
CA THR A 13 -9.50 0.38 -14.70
C THR A 13 -8.55 0.06 -13.55
N ARG A 14 -7.42 -0.60 -13.81
CA ARG A 14 -6.62 -1.23 -12.75
C ARG A 14 -6.11 -0.24 -11.70
N LEU A 15 -5.70 0.96 -12.12
CA LEU A 15 -5.23 1.98 -11.19
C LEU A 15 -6.36 2.45 -10.26
N ALA A 16 -7.56 2.65 -10.79
CA ALA A 16 -8.72 3.06 -10.00
C ALA A 16 -9.12 1.97 -8.99
N GLU A 17 -9.12 0.70 -9.41
CA GLU A 17 -9.35 -0.45 -8.52
C GLU A 17 -8.35 -0.51 -7.38
N VAL A 18 -7.05 -0.35 -7.67
CA VAL A 18 -5.98 -0.37 -6.65
C VAL A 18 -6.13 0.83 -5.70
N ASN A 19 -6.46 2.01 -6.23
CA ASN A 19 -6.69 3.21 -5.42
C ASN A 19 -7.94 3.08 -4.53
N ALA A 20 -8.98 2.39 -4.98
CA ALA A 20 -10.14 2.08 -4.14
C ALA A 20 -9.77 1.05 -3.06
N PHE A 21 -9.10 -0.03 -3.45
CA PHE A 21 -8.68 -1.10 -2.54
C PHE A 21 -7.75 -0.59 -1.43
N ARG A 22 -6.78 0.27 -1.74
CA ARG A 22 -5.83 0.76 -0.73
C ARG A 22 -6.51 1.57 0.37
N LYS A 23 -7.61 2.29 0.07
CA LYS A 23 -8.31 3.15 1.05
C LYS A 23 -8.87 2.40 2.26
N GLN A 24 -9.01 1.07 2.21
CA GLN A 24 -9.42 0.27 3.38
C GLN A 24 -8.32 0.15 4.45
N PHE A 25 -7.08 0.54 4.14
CA PHE A 25 -5.95 0.47 5.05
C PHE A 25 -5.56 1.87 5.54
N THR A 26 -5.36 2.02 6.84
CA THR A 26 -5.09 3.31 7.49
C THR A 26 -3.74 3.91 7.05
N ASP A 27 -2.77 3.05 6.74
CA ASP A 27 -1.44 3.43 6.23
C ASP A 27 -1.48 3.95 4.78
N ALA A 28 -2.61 3.81 4.08
CA ALA A 28 -2.85 4.35 2.75
C ALA A 28 -3.82 5.56 2.74
N GLN A 29 -4.31 5.97 3.90
CA GLN A 29 -5.14 7.17 4.08
C GLN A 29 -4.26 8.34 4.51
N LEU A 30 -3.74 9.08 3.53
CA LEU A 30 -2.88 10.23 3.75
C LEU A 30 -3.70 11.42 4.26
N GLN A 31 -3.21 12.06 5.33
CA GLN A 31 -3.75 13.30 5.88
C GLN A 31 -2.69 14.39 5.84
N THR A 32 -3.06 15.56 5.33
CA THR A 32 -2.18 16.75 5.31
C THR A 32 -2.22 17.49 6.63
N ASP A 33 -3.38 17.48 7.30
CA ASP A 33 -3.57 18.16 8.58
C ASP A 33 -3.08 17.29 9.76
N PRO A 34 -2.05 17.73 10.51
CA PRO A 34 -1.55 17.02 11.69
C PRO A 34 -2.61 16.85 12.78
N ASP A 35 -3.56 17.78 12.92
CA ASP A 35 -4.60 17.76 13.95
C ASP A 35 -5.67 16.70 13.69
N THR A 36 -5.64 16.07 12.51
CA THR A 36 -6.49 14.91 12.19
C THR A 36 -6.12 13.67 13.03
N PHE A 37 -4.87 13.58 13.48
CA PHE A 37 -4.41 12.43 14.27
C PHE A 37 -4.60 12.68 15.77
N PRO A 38 -5.00 11.66 16.56
CA PRO A 38 -5.04 11.78 18.01
C PRO A 38 -3.65 12.09 18.57
N ALA A 39 -3.58 12.85 19.66
CA ALA A 39 -2.32 13.19 20.31
C ALA A 39 -1.53 11.92 20.70
N VAL A 40 -0.21 11.95 20.44
CA VAL A 40 0.68 10.83 20.75
C VAL A 40 0.72 10.54 22.25
N ARG A 41 0.48 9.28 22.62
CA ARG A 41 0.60 8.80 24.00
C ARG A 41 1.48 7.55 24.08
N ARG A 42 2.70 7.73 24.58
CA ARG A 42 3.61 6.62 24.87
C ARG A 42 3.23 5.93 26.17
N HIS A 43 2.93 4.63 26.12
CA HIS A 43 2.71 3.81 27.32
C HIS A 43 3.95 3.74 28.23
N LYS A 44 5.16 3.87 27.68
CA LYS A 44 6.40 3.82 28.46
C LYS A 44 7.39 4.89 28.00
N PRO A 45 7.93 5.72 28.92
CA PRO A 45 8.96 6.69 28.56
C PRO A 45 10.26 5.98 28.11
N PRO A 46 11.08 6.63 27.26
CA PRO A 46 12.33 6.07 26.78
C PRO A 46 13.26 5.68 27.94
N ARG A 47 13.82 4.47 27.90
CA ARG A 47 14.75 4.00 28.94
C ARG A 47 16.01 4.88 28.91
N LYS A 48 16.31 5.52 30.04
CA LYS A 48 17.50 6.38 30.23
C LYS A 48 17.55 7.60 29.29
N GLY A 49 16.40 8.14 28.87
CA GLY A 49 16.34 9.37 28.06
C GLY A 49 17.01 9.26 26.67
N LYS A 50 17.51 8.08 26.28
CA LYS A 50 18.01 7.83 24.93
C LYS A 50 16.83 7.52 24.05
N ASP A 51 16.57 8.41 23.09
CA ASP A 51 15.70 8.07 21.98
C ASP A 51 16.42 7.01 21.13
N ASP A 52 15.74 5.94 20.77
CA ASP A 52 16.33 4.80 20.04
C ASP A 52 16.39 5.11 18.53
N SER A 53 16.72 6.37 18.21
CA SER A 53 16.74 6.95 16.85
C SER A 53 17.97 6.53 16.04
N GLY A 54 18.98 5.96 16.70
CA GLY A 54 20.18 5.44 16.04
C GLY A 54 19.91 4.16 15.24
N VAL A 55 20.63 3.99 14.14
CA VAL A 55 20.63 2.75 13.36
C VAL A 55 21.19 1.62 14.24
N PRO A 56 20.43 0.53 14.47
CA PRO A 56 20.90 -0.58 15.28
C PRO A 56 22.10 -1.27 14.61
N GLY A 57 23.10 -1.65 15.41
CA GLY A 57 24.21 -2.48 14.93
C GLY A 57 23.75 -3.85 14.40
N ARG A 58 24.59 -4.50 13.60
CA ARG A 58 24.26 -5.74 12.85
C ARG A 58 23.66 -6.84 13.72
N ALA A 59 24.23 -7.10 14.89
CA ALA A 59 23.72 -8.11 15.82
C ALA A 59 22.30 -7.78 16.32
N THR A 60 22.07 -6.53 16.71
CA THR A 60 20.74 -6.04 17.13
C THR A 60 19.74 -6.13 15.99
N LEU A 61 20.14 -5.83 14.76
CA LEU A 61 19.29 -5.94 13.58
C LEU A 61 18.85 -7.40 13.33
N LEU A 62 19.77 -8.36 13.44
CA LEU A 62 19.45 -9.79 13.32
C LEU A 62 18.46 -10.24 14.40
N VAL A 63 18.68 -9.83 15.65
CA VAL A 63 17.74 -10.13 16.75
C VAL A 63 16.37 -9.53 16.46
N ARG A 64 16.29 -8.27 15.98
CA ARG A 64 15.02 -7.64 15.59
C ARG A 64 14.36 -8.40 14.44
N ALA A 65 15.11 -8.85 13.43
CA ALA A 65 14.58 -9.59 12.29
C ALA A 65 13.96 -10.92 12.72
N ALA A 66 14.58 -11.62 13.68
CA ALA A 66 14.06 -12.87 14.20
C ALA A 66 12.84 -12.68 15.13
N THR A 67 12.79 -11.59 15.91
CA THR A 67 11.80 -11.44 16.99
C THR A 67 10.60 -10.57 16.63
N MET A 68 10.74 -9.57 15.76
CA MET A 68 9.66 -8.65 15.40
C MET A 68 8.48 -9.32 14.67
N PRO A 69 8.68 -10.28 13.75
CA PRO A 69 7.57 -11.00 13.13
C PRO A 69 6.68 -11.69 14.16
N LEU A 70 7.26 -12.23 15.24
CA LEU A 70 6.50 -12.86 16.32
C LEU A 70 5.59 -11.88 17.06
N ARG A 71 5.91 -10.58 17.07
CA ARG A 71 5.03 -9.57 17.68
C ARG A 71 3.74 -9.37 16.89
N GLN A 72 3.76 -9.58 15.56
CA GLN A 72 2.57 -9.42 14.71
C GLN A 72 1.45 -10.39 15.08
N LEU A 73 1.81 -11.53 15.69
CA LEU A 73 0.86 -12.53 16.17
C LEU A 73 0.35 -12.27 17.59
N LYS A 74 0.95 -11.32 18.34
CA LYS A 74 0.56 -11.03 19.72
C LYS A 74 -0.59 -10.04 19.79
N ALA A 75 -1.30 -10.01 20.92
CA ALA A 75 -2.32 -8.99 21.19
C ALA A 75 -1.73 -7.57 21.13
N VAL A 76 -2.58 -6.61 20.76
CA VAL A 76 -2.26 -5.19 20.66
C VAL A 76 -2.60 -4.51 21.98
N ARG A 77 -1.85 -3.47 22.34
CA ARG A 77 -2.16 -2.66 23.52
C ARG A 77 -3.51 -1.92 23.33
N PRO A 78 -4.38 -1.84 24.34
CA PRO A 78 -5.64 -1.10 24.19
C PRO A 78 -5.44 0.39 23.88
N THR A 79 -4.39 1.00 24.44
CA THR A 79 -4.09 2.43 24.25
C THR A 79 -3.69 2.77 22.83
N SER A 80 -2.99 1.87 22.12
CA SER A 80 -2.53 2.11 20.75
C SER A 80 -3.67 2.14 19.72
N ARG A 81 -4.86 1.66 20.07
CA ARG A 81 -6.05 1.75 19.20
C ARG A 81 -6.70 3.13 19.19
N THR A 82 -6.40 3.96 20.19
CA THR A 82 -7.02 5.27 20.37
C THR A 82 -6.02 6.40 20.25
N HIS A 83 -4.76 6.14 20.61
CA HIS A 83 -3.70 7.13 20.58
C HIS A 83 -2.44 6.52 19.95
N PRO A 84 -1.83 7.16 18.94
CA PRO A 84 -0.58 6.72 18.38
C PRO A 84 0.52 6.70 19.45
N GLU A 85 1.45 5.76 19.36
CA GLU A 85 2.56 5.63 20.32
C GLU A 85 3.74 6.51 19.93
N ALA A 86 3.87 6.87 18.65
CA ALA A 86 4.93 7.73 18.17
C ALA A 86 4.54 8.44 16.88
N GLU A 87 5.13 9.61 16.68
CA GLU A 87 5.35 10.21 15.37
C GLU A 87 6.73 9.80 14.87
N ILE A 88 6.79 9.35 13.62
CA ILE A 88 8.02 8.88 12.98
C ILE A 88 8.20 9.68 11.69
N PRO A 89 9.28 10.48 11.57
CA PRO A 89 9.55 11.17 10.32
C PRO A 89 9.94 10.17 9.23
N ALA A 90 9.71 10.52 7.96
CA ALA A 90 9.95 9.63 6.83
C ALA A 90 11.39 9.04 6.80
N MET A 91 12.39 9.86 7.14
CA MET A 91 13.80 9.45 7.21
C MET A 91 14.07 8.31 8.22
N ASP A 92 13.19 8.17 9.20
CA ASP A 92 13.30 7.22 10.30
C ASP A 92 12.37 6.00 10.11
N ALA A 93 11.56 5.96 9.06
CA ALA A 93 10.50 4.97 8.81
C ALA A 93 11.02 3.59 8.38
N SER A 94 12.08 3.10 9.02
CA SER A 94 12.62 1.75 8.80
C SER A 94 11.79 0.65 9.47
N TRP A 95 11.73 -0.54 8.86
CA TRP A 95 10.95 -1.69 9.36
C TRP A 95 11.24 -2.04 10.83
N TYR A 96 12.52 -1.94 11.24
CA TYR A 96 12.96 -2.28 12.60
C TYR A 96 12.58 -1.24 13.66
N ARG A 97 12.14 -0.05 13.22
CA ARG A 97 11.65 1.04 14.07
C ARG A 97 10.13 0.99 14.14
N ILE A 98 9.45 0.91 12.99
CA ILE A 98 7.99 0.83 12.93
C ILE A 98 7.46 -0.41 13.66
N ALA A 99 8.08 -1.59 13.46
CA ALA A 99 7.62 -2.85 14.07
C ALA A 99 7.65 -2.88 15.62
N ARG A 100 8.25 -1.87 16.26
CA ARG A 100 8.24 -1.71 17.72
C ARG A 100 6.91 -1.16 18.23
N TYR A 101 6.24 -0.38 17.41
CA TYR A 101 5.02 0.31 17.77
C TYR A 101 3.80 -0.51 17.34
N ASP A 102 2.76 -0.44 18.15
CA ASP A 102 1.45 -0.98 17.81
C ASP A 102 0.64 0.04 17.00
N SER A 103 0.96 1.32 17.13
CA SER A 103 0.38 2.41 16.34
C SER A 103 1.37 3.56 16.21
N ALA A 104 1.55 4.13 15.02
CA ALA A 104 2.42 5.28 14.80
C ALA A 104 1.93 6.16 13.65
N VAL A 105 2.06 7.47 13.80
CA VAL A 105 1.89 8.41 12.70
C VAL A 105 3.22 8.50 11.96
N VAL A 106 3.20 8.27 10.66
CA VAL A 106 4.41 8.27 9.83
C VAL A 106 4.27 9.33 8.75
N SER A 107 5.21 10.27 8.70
CA SER A 107 5.25 11.30 7.67
C SER A 107 5.68 10.70 6.33
N MET A 108 5.11 11.22 5.25
CA MET A 108 5.49 10.84 3.90
C MET A 108 6.85 11.47 3.51
N PRO A 109 7.62 10.84 2.61
CA PRO A 109 8.94 11.34 2.19
C PRO A 109 8.94 12.73 1.55
N ASP A 110 7.81 13.15 0.99
CA ASP A 110 7.60 14.48 0.42
C ASP A 110 7.31 15.56 1.48
N GLY A 111 7.11 15.16 2.74
CA GLY A 111 6.81 16.05 3.87
C GLY A 111 5.41 16.68 3.84
N SER A 112 4.57 16.32 2.88
CA SER A 112 3.26 16.98 2.65
C SER A 112 2.12 16.37 3.46
N SER A 113 2.29 15.13 3.91
CA SER A 113 1.23 14.34 4.53
C SER A 113 1.79 13.31 5.49
N SER A 114 0.91 12.74 6.31
CA SER A 114 1.22 11.62 7.19
C SER A 114 0.13 10.55 7.11
N ALA A 115 0.46 9.33 7.53
CA ALA A 115 -0.48 8.21 7.59
C ALA A 115 -0.41 7.51 8.95
N LEU A 116 -1.52 6.91 9.37
CA LEU A 116 -1.59 6.13 10.60
C LEU A 116 -1.28 4.66 10.32
N TYR A 117 -0.14 4.20 10.83
CA TYR A 117 0.22 2.79 10.84
C TYR A 117 -0.36 2.17 12.10
N GLU A 118 -1.29 1.23 11.95
CA GLU A 118 -1.88 0.50 13.08
C GLU A 118 -1.69 -1.01 12.90
N ARG A 119 -1.27 -1.65 13.99
CA ARG A 119 -1.11 -3.11 14.03
C ARG A 119 -2.44 -3.78 14.30
N ASP A 120 -2.86 -4.61 13.37
CA ASP A 120 -4.02 -5.50 13.53
C ASP A 120 -3.61 -6.97 13.31
N PRO A 121 -3.50 -7.77 14.40
CA PRO A 121 -3.12 -9.18 14.31
C PRO A 121 -4.11 -10.04 13.53
N ALA A 122 -5.39 -9.68 13.47
CA ALA A 122 -6.39 -10.43 12.72
C ALA A 122 -6.21 -10.17 11.23
N LYS A 123 -6.12 -8.89 10.84
CA LYS A 123 -5.81 -8.47 9.46
C LYS A 123 -4.46 -9.02 9.00
N PHE A 124 -3.44 -8.99 9.85
CA PHE A 124 -2.13 -9.57 9.54
C PHE A 124 -2.23 -11.08 9.22
N ARG A 125 -2.93 -11.85 10.05
CA ARG A 125 -3.13 -13.29 9.82
C ARG A 125 -3.88 -13.59 8.53
N ASP A 126 -4.92 -12.81 8.22
CA ASP A 126 -5.68 -12.93 6.97
C ASP A 126 -4.83 -12.61 5.74
N LEU A 127 -4.13 -11.46 5.74
CA LEU A 127 -3.25 -11.07 4.63
C LEU A 127 -2.09 -12.04 4.44
N MET A 128 -1.49 -12.54 5.53
CA MET A 128 -0.41 -13.53 5.46
C MET A 128 -0.90 -14.85 4.86
N ARG A 129 -2.09 -15.33 5.26
CA ARG A 129 -2.70 -16.52 4.67
C ARG A 129 -2.91 -16.34 3.16
N ARG A 130 -3.55 -15.25 2.74
CA ARG A 130 -3.78 -14.93 1.32
C ARG A 130 -2.48 -14.84 0.54
N THR A 131 -1.47 -14.22 1.13
CA THR A 131 -0.13 -14.11 0.54
C THR A 131 0.46 -15.49 0.28
N LEU A 132 0.45 -16.39 1.27
CA LEU A 132 0.97 -17.74 1.13
C LEU A 132 0.19 -18.55 0.09
N GLU A 133 -1.15 -18.45 0.07
CA GLU A 133 -2.00 -19.10 -0.93
C GLU A 133 -1.67 -18.62 -2.35
N ILE A 134 -1.51 -17.31 -2.55
CA ILE A 134 -1.12 -16.71 -3.83
C ILE A 134 0.26 -17.21 -4.26
N HIS A 135 1.25 -17.23 -3.36
CA HIS A 135 2.60 -17.70 -3.69
C HIS A 135 2.63 -19.19 -4.02
N SER A 136 1.91 -20.02 -3.26
CA SER A 136 1.80 -21.46 -3.53
C SER A 136 1.17 -21.71 -4.90
N ARG A 137 0.06 -21.03 -5.18
CA ARG A 137 -0.63 -21.13 -6.47
C ARG A 137 0.25 -20.62 -7.62
N PHE A 138 0.97 -19.51 -7.41
CA PHE A 138 1.89 -18.96 -8.41
C PHE A 138 3.03 -19.92 -8.73
N GLN A 139 3.69 -20.51 -7.71
CA GLN A 139 4.76 -21.49 -7.93
C GLN A 139 4.27 -22.71 -8.72
N ARG A 140 3.07 -23.21 -8.39
CA ARG A 140 2.47 -24.35 -9.10
C ARG A 140 2.12 -24.02 -10.56
N GLU A 141 1.57 -22.84 -10.81
CA GLU A 141 1.11 -22.44 -12.15
C GLU A 141 2.22 -21.79 -13.00
N TRP A 142 3.38 -21.51 -12.43
CA TRP A 142 4.45 -20.77 -13.10
C TRP A 142 4.89 -21.36 -14.45
N PRO A 143 5.13 -22.68 -14.60
CA PRO A 143 5.54 -23.23 -15.90
C PRO A 143 4.51 -23.00 -17.00
N ARG A 144 3.22 -23.19 -16.67
CA ARG A 144 2.09 -22.93 -17.57
C ARG A 144 2.01 -21.46 -17.94
N LEU A 145 1.95 -20.58 -16.93
CA LEU A 145 1.85 -19.13 -17.14
C LEU A 145 3.03 -18.63 -17.98
N ALA A 146 4.25 -19.04 -17.67
CA ALA A 146 5.42 -18.63 -18.42
C ALA A 146 5.41 -19.12 -19.89
N ALA A 147 4.84 -20.30 -20.18
CA ALA A 147 4.66 -20.76 -21.55
C ALA A 147 3.59 -19.93 -22.29
N GLU A 148 2.43 -19.69 -21.66
CA GLU A 148 1.35 -18.88 -22.22
C GLU A 148 1.79 -17.45 -22.52
N TYR A 149 2.48 -16.79 -21.59
CA TYR A 149 3.01 -15.44 -21.80
C TYR A 149 4.05 -15.38 -22.92
N ARG A 150 4.91 -16.39 -23.07
CA ARG A 150 5.89 -16.42 -24.17
C ARG A 150 5.22 -16.65 -25.52
N ALA A 151 4.23 -17.54 -25.57
CA ALA A 151 3.49 -17.84 -26.80
C ALA A 151 2.66 -16.63 -27.27
N ALA A 152 2.00 -15.94 -26.34
CA ALA A 152 1.15 -14.79 -26.64
C ALA A 152 1.93 -13.48 -26.81
N LEU A 153 3.26 -13.46 -26.63
CA LEU A 153 4.05 -12.23 -26.60
C LEU A 153 3.88 -11.43 -27.90
N GLY A 154 3.94 -12.10 -29.06
CA GLY A 154 3.77 -11.46 -30.37
C GLY A 154 2.42 -10.77 -30.51
N ASP A 155 1.35 -11.38 -29.99
CA ASP A 155 -0.02 -10.87 -30.07
C ASP A 155 -0.24 -9.70 -29.12
N ILE A 156 0.11 -9.86 -27.83
CA ILE A 156 -0.17 -8.83 -26.81
C ILE A 156 0.73 -7.59 -26.94
N THR A 157 1.81 -7.67 -27.70
CA THR A 157 2.64 -6.49 -28.02
C THR A 157 2.45 -6.01 -29.44
N SER A 158 1.51 -6.58 -30.20
CA SER A 158 1.28 -6.20 -31.58
C SER A 158 0.64 -4.81 -31.68
N PRO A 159 0.92 -4.03 -32.74
CA PRO A 159 0.24 -2.76 -32.99
C PRO A 159 -1.29 -2.92 -32.97
N GLU A 160 -1.81 -4.00 -33.56
CA GLU A 160 -3.25 -4.26 -33.66
C GLU A 160 -3.91 -4.47 -32.28
N ALA A 161 -3.21 -5.09 -31.32
CA ALA A 161 -3.71 -5.23 -29.95
C ALA A 161 -3.72 -3.89 -29.21
N TRP A 162 -2.73 -3.05 -29.46
CA TRP A 162 -2.65 -1.70 -28.89
C TRP A 162 -3.66 -0.74 -29.51
N ASP A 163 -3.91 -0.82 -30.81
CA ASP A 163 -4.92 -0.01 -31.49
C ASP A 163 -6.29 -0.20 -30.85
N LYS A 164 -6.69 -1.46 -30.58
CA LYS A 164 -7.92 -1.78 -29.84
C LYS A 164 -7.94 -1.23 -28.42
N THR A 165 -6.78 -1.20 -27.77
CA THR A 165 -6.67 -0.65 -26.41
C THR A 165 -6.86 0.86 -26.42
N PHE A 166 -6.34 1.54 -27.45
CA PHE A 166 -6.41 2.98 -27.58
C PHE A 166 -7.68 3.50 -28.25
N GLU A 167 -8.44 2.64 -28.93
CA GLU A 167 -9.68 2.97 -29.63
C GLU A 167 -10.61 3.91 -28.82
N PRO A 168 -10.87 3.69 -27.50
CA PRO A 168 -11.74 4.57 -26.72
C PRO A 168 -11.25 6.01 -26.57
N TRP A 169 -9.96 6.29 -26.80
CA TRP A 169 -9.35 7.63 -26.74
C TRP A 169 -9.02 8.20 -28.12
N MET A 170 -9.11 7.42 -29.20
CA MET A 170 -8.85 7.86 -30.57
C MET A 170 -10.12 8.30 -31.30
N VAL A 171 -11.28 7.77 -30.91
CA VAL A 171 -12.57 8.26 -31.41
C VAL A 171 -12.85 9.57 -30.66
N GLU A 172 -12.87 10.70 -31.38
CA GLU A 172 -13.32 11.99 -30.85
C GLU A 172 -14.64 11.79 -30.11
N GLN A 173 -14.61 11.95 -28.78
CA GLN A 173 -15.85 12.08 -28.04
C GLN A 173 -16.50 13.37 -28.55
N PRO A 174 -17.76 13.34 -29.02
CA PRO A 174 -18.44 14.56 -29.41
C PRO A 174 -18.40 15.50 -28.21
N VAL A 175 -17.64 16.59 -28.36
CA VAL A 175 -17.60 17.65 -27.37
C VAL A 175 -19.00 18.24 -27.36
N GLU A 176 -19.79 17.86 -26.37
CA GLU A 176 -21.07 18.49 -26.10
C GLU A 176 -20.75 19.90 -25.59
N SER A 177 -20.62 20.84 -26.52
CA SER A 177 -20.48 22.26 -26.22
C SER A 177 -21.69 22.68 -25.41
N PRO A 178 -21.53 23.26 -24.22
CA PRO A 178 -22.66 23.80 -23.48
C PRO A 178 -23.29 24.89 -24.36
N ALA A 179 -24.57 24.71 -24.67
CA ALA A 179 -25.36 25.72 -25.37
C ALA A 179 -25.23 27.04 -24.62
N VAL A 180 -24.69 28.05 -25.29
CA VAL A 180 -24.73 29.43 -24.81
C VAL A 180 -26.21 29.84 -24.85
N GLU A 181 -26.86 29.83 -23.69
CA GLU A 181 -28.16 30.46 -23.52
C GLU A 181 -27.96 31.98 -23.65
N ASP A 182 -28.25 32.49 -24.85
CA ASP A 182 -28.46 33.91 -25.11
C ASP A 182 -29.63 34.40 -24.24
N THR A 183 -29.31 34.90 -23.05
CA THR A 183 -30.29 35.60 -22.20
C THR A 183 -30.37 37.05 -22.65
N HIS A 184 -31.23 37.31 -23.64
CA HIS A 184 -31.79 38.63 -23.88
C HIS A 184 -33.05 38.80 -23.03
N ALA A 185 -32.98 39.62 -21.97
CA ALA A 185 -34.07 40.42 -21.42
C ALA A 185 -33.56 41.38 -20.35
#